data_AF-A0A812QJF9-F1
#
_entry.id   AF-A0A812QJF9-F1
#
_cell.length_a   1.000
_cell.length_b   1.000
_cell.length_c   1.000
_cell.angle_alpha   90.00
_cell.angle_beta   90.00
_cell.angle_gamma   90.00
#
_symmetry.space_group_name_H-M   'P 1'
#
loop_
_entity.id
_entity.type
_entity.pdbx_description
1 polymer ?
#
loop_
_entity_poly.entity_id
_entity_poly.type
_entity_poly.pdbx_seq_one_letter_code
_entity_poly.pdbx_strand_id
1 'polypeptide(L)'
;MAPDGDILEALRPKSVQELHAAVAAGKPRAVPPIVNQLQDFVLQQQLCEERCKSRLRDRAAYEAKLLPYADHADLPGGTGLQRTTTPGQNLKDDARGHVIKAVHGRFAALDGQCDVLCGRRLAHLVGGS
;
A
#
# COMPACT_ATOMS: atom_id res chain seq x y z
N MET A 1 -13.82 -42.28 -34.10
CA MET A 1 -13.47 -40.86 -33.85
C MET A 1 -14.64 -40.02 -34.33
N ALA A 2 -15.52 -39.65 -33.42
CA ALA A 2 -16.68 -38.78 -33.65
C ALA A 2 -16.60 -37.62 -32.64
N PRO A 3 -17.24 -36.47 -32.90
CA PRO A 3 -16.72 -35.16 -32.54
C PRO A 3 -17.18 -34.69 -31.15
N ASP A 4 -16.24 -34.58 -30.20
CA ASP A 4 -16.51 -34.05 -28.85
C ASP A 4 -16.73 -32.52 -28.82
N GLY A 5 -16.56 -31.83 -29.97
CA GLY A 5 -16.72 -30.37 -30.06
C GLY A 5 -18.18 -29.88 -30.03
N ASP A 6 -19.12 -30.68 -30.55
CA ASP A 6 -20.52 -30.25 -30.77
C ASP A 6 -21.33 -30.17 -29.46
N ILE A 7 -20.96 -30.97 -28.46
CA ILE A 7 -21.67 -31.04 -27.17
C ILE A 7 -21.35 -29.83 -26.30
N LEU A 8 -20.10 -29.36 -26.31
CA LEU A 8 -19.70 -28.16 -25.56
C LEU A 8 -20.30 -26.88 -26.17
N GLU A 9 -20.47 -26.85 -27.49
CA GLU A 9 -21.05 -25.71 -28.21
C GLU A 9 -22.58 -25.65 -28.04
N ALA A 10 -23.25 -26.81 -27.95
CA ALA A 10 -24.68 -26.91 -27.64
C ALA A 10 -25.05 -26.45 -26.21
N LEU A 11 -24.10 -26.45 -25.29
CA LEU A 11 -24.28 -25.98 -23.91
C LEU A 11 -23.99 -24.49 -23.72
N ARG A 12 -23.58 -23.78 -24.78
CA ARG A 12 -23.29 -22.34 -24.72
C ARG A 12 -24.61 -21.55 -24.84
N PRO A 13 -25.01 -20.76 -23.82
CA PRO A 13 -26.25 -20.01 -23.86
C PRO A 13 -26.24 -19.02 -25.03
N LYS A 14 -27.33 -19.00 -25.80
CA LYS A 14 -27.43 -18.25 -27.05
C LYS A 14 -27.77 -16.78 -26.82
N SER A 15 -28.17 -16.42 -25.61
CA SER A 15 -28.47 -15.04 -25.22
C SER A 15 -28.10 -14.75 -23.77
N VAL A 16 -27.83 -13.47 -23.49
CA VAL A 16 -27.57 -12.96 -22.13
C VAL A 16 -28.80 -13.15 -21.23
N GLN A 17 -30.01 -13.09 -21.78
CA GLN A 17 -31.24 -13.39 -21.05
C GLN A 17 -31.33 -14.86 -20.61
N GLU A 18 -30.98 -15.82 -21.48
CA GLU A 18 -30.90 -17.25 -21.10
C GLU A 18 -29.81 -17.50 -20.06
N LEU A 19 -28.67 -16.83 -20.16
CA LEU A 19 -27.61 -16.91 -19.16
C LEU A 19 -28.12 -16.42 -17.79
N HIS A 20 -28.79 -15.26 -17.76
CA HIS A 20 -29.34 -14.71 -16.52
C HIS A 20 -30.47 -15.59 -15.96
N ALA A 21 -31.31 -16.17 -16.82
CA ALA A 21 -32.35 -17.11 -16.41
C ALA A 21 -31.76 -18.42 -15.86
N ALA A 22 -30.70 -18.95 -16.45
CA ALA A 22 -30.01 -20.15 -15.96
C ALA A 22 -29.29 -19.90 -14.63
N VAL A 23 -28.69 -18.72 -14.45
CA VAL A 23 -28.08 -18.30 -13.19
C VAL A 23 -29.14 -18.07 -12.11
N ALA A 24 -30.30 -17.51 -12.46
CA ALA A 24 -31.41 -17.28 -11.54
C ALA A 24 -32.20 -18.57 -11.20
N ALA A 25 -32.32 -19.51 -12.14
CA ALA A 25 -32.98 -20.81 -11.95
C ALA A 25 -32.07 -21.85 -11.29
N GLY A 26 -30.75 -21.63 -11.29
CA GLY A 26 -29.81 -22.44 -10.54
C GLY A 26 -30.03 -22.27 -9.05
N LYS A 27 -30.27 -23.39 -8.34
CA LYS A 27 -30.21 -23.41 -6.87
C LYS A 27 -28.90 -22.72 -6.44
N PRO A 28 -28.91 -21.78 -5.47
CA PRO A 28 -27.69 -21.15 -5.00
C PRO A 28 -26.76 -22.27 -4.53
N ARG A 29 -25.72 -22.55 -5.32
CA ARG A 29 -24.67 -23.47 -4.90
C ARG A 29 -24.01 -22.77 -3.73
N ALA A 30 -24.09 -23.37 -2.55
CA ALA A 30 -23.43 -22.86 -1.36
C ALA A 30 -21.96 -22.62 -1.72
N VAL A 31 -21.53 -21.37 -1.62
CA VAL A 31 -20.15 -21.00 -1.93
C VAL A 31 -19.26 -21.79 -0.98
N PRO A 32 -18.19 -22.45 -1.49
CA PRO A 32 -17.27 -23.16 -0.62
C PRO A 32 -16.78 -22.26 0.52
N PRO A 33 -16.69 -22.76 1.77
CA PRO A 33 -16.32 -21.95 2.93
C PRO A 33 -14.97 -21.25 2.77
N ILE A 34 -14.07 -21.82 1.96
CA ILE A 34 -12.79 -21.21 1.61
C ILE A 34 -12.92 -19.86 0.92
N VAL A 35 -14.00 -19.62 0.16
CA VAL A 35 -14.22 -18.32 -0.51
C VAL A 35 -14.56 -17.25 0.53
N ASN A 36 -15.36 -17.59 1.54
CA ASN A 36 -15.65 -16.67 2.64
C ASN A 36 -14.37 -16.38 3.46
N GLN A 37 -13.55 -17.40 3.72
CA GLN A 37 -12.26 -17.24 4.41
C GLN A 37 -11.30 -16.33 3.61
N LEU A 38 -11.24 -16.50 2.29
CA LEU A 38 -10.44 -15.64 1.42
C LEU A 38 -10.97 -14.20 1.40
N GLN A 39 -12.29 -14.02 1.35
CA GLN A 39 -12.92 -12.70 1.42
C GLN A 39 -12.58 -11.99 2.75
N ASP A 40 -12.71 -12.70 3.87
CA ASP A 40 -12.35 -12.19 5.19
C ASP A 40 -10.86 -11.85 5.29
N PHE A 41 -9.99 -12.71 4.75
CA PHE A 41 -8.55 -12.45 4.71
C PHE A 41 -8.22 -11.18 3.93
N VAL A 42 -8.80 -10.99 2.73
CA VAL A 42 -8.56 -9.80 1.91
C VAL A 42 -9.03 -8.54 2.64
N LEU A 43 -10.21 -8.57 3.27
CA LEU A 43 -10.71 -7.44 4.05
C LEU A 43 -9.79 -7.11 5.23
N GLN A 44 -9.35 -8.13 6.00
CA GLN A 44 -8.44 -7.93 7.12
C GLN A 44 -7.07 -7.43 6.66
N GLN A 45 -6.57 -7.91 5.52
CA GLN A 45 -5.30 -7.49 4.96
C GLN A 45 -5.34 -6.01 4.58
N GLN A 46 -6.38 -5.56 3.88
CA GLN A 46 -6.58 -4.15 3.53
C GLN A 46 -6.64 -3.25 4.78
N LEU A 47 -7.42 -3.66 5.79
CA LEU A 47 -7.52 -2.90 7.04
C LEU A 47 -6.19 -2.84 7.82
N CYS A 48 -5.37 -3.89 7.74
CA CYS A 48 -4.05 -3.89 8.33
C CYS A 48 -3.10 -2.97 7.55
N GLU A 49 -3.13 -3.06 6.22
CA GLU A 49 -2.28 -2.30 5.31
C GLU A 49 -2.52 -0.80 5.44
N GLU A 50 -3.79 -0.36 5.45
CA GLU A 50 -4.13 1.06 5.64
C GLU A 50 -3.64 1.59 7.00
N ARG A 51 -3.75 0.77 8.06
CA ARG A 51 -3.22 1.14 9.39
C ARG A 51 -1.70 1.23 9.39
N CYS A 52 -1.01 0.33 8.68
CA CYS A 52 0.44 0.36 8.53
C CYS A 52 0.89 1.62 7.79
N LYS A 53 0.30 1.90 6.63
CA LYS A 53 0.57 3.10 5.83
C LYS A 53 0.29 4.40 6.58
N SER A 54 -0.84 4.48 7.31
CA SER A 54 -1.16 5.65 8.14
C SER A 54 -0.05 5.92 9.14
N ARG A 55 0.41 4.88 9.87
CA ARG A 55 1.48 5.01 10.86
C ARG A 55 2.82 5.43 10.23
N LEU A 56 3.15 4.92 9.04
CA LEU A 56 4.36 5.33 8.32
C LEU A 56 4.30 6.81 7.92
N ARG A 57 3.15 7.28 7.43
CA ARG A 57 2.93 8.70 7.08
C ARG A 57 2.99 9.60 8.31
N ASP A 58 2.33 9.21 9.40
CA ASP A 58 2.36 9.95 10.66
C ASP A 58 3.79 10.05 11.19
N ARG A 59 4.55 8.96 11.10
CA ARG A 59 5.95 8.91 11.50
C ARG A 59 6.82 9.80 10.62
N ALA A 60 6.64 9.75 9.30
CA ALA A 60 7.35 10.62 8.36
C ALA A 60 7.09 12.10 8.67
N ALA A 61 5.84 12.47 8.92
CA ALA A 61 5.45 13.84 9.26
C ALA A 61 6.02 14.27 10.62
N TYR A 62 6.04 13.38 11.61
CA TYR A 62 6.65 13.65 12.91
C TYR A 62 8.17 13.83 12.80
N GLU A 63 8.86 12.96 12.07
CA GLU A 63 10.31 13.07 11.86
C GLU A 63 10.68 14.30 11.05
N ALA A 64 9.88 14.67 10.05
CA ALA A 64 10.05 15.92 9.32
C ALA A 64 9.98 17.17 10.22
N LYS A 65 9.21 17.11 11.32
CA LYS A 65 9.12 18.19 12.32
C LYS A 65 10.31 18.24 13.28
N LEU A 66 10.96 17.10 13.55
CA LEU A 66 12.07 17.00 14.49
C LEU A 66 13.42 17.46 13.90
N LEU A 67 13.49 17.66 12.59
CA LEU A 67 14.72 18.10 11.93
C LEU A 67 15.05 19.52 12.41
N PRO A 68 16.21 19.72 13.09
CA PRO A 68 16.60 21.05 13.53
C PRO A 68 16.77 21.96 12.31
N TYR A 69 16.29 23.20 12.46
CA TYR A 69 16.73 24.28 11.60
C TYR A 69 18.26 24.32 11.72
N ALA A 70 18.99 24.33 10.60
CA ALA A 70 20.45 24.43 10.60
C ALA A 70 20.90 25.84 11.02
N ASP A 71 20.58 26.22 12.26
CA ASP A 71 20.93 27.48 12.92
C ASP A 71 21.98 27.29 14.03
N HIS A 72 22.37 26.06 14.35
CA HIS A 72 23.55 25.83 15.19
C HIS A 72 24.83 25.86 14.35
N ALA A 73 25.09 27.02 13.74
CA ALA A 73 26.44 27.42 13.34
C ALA A 73 27.22 28.06 14.51
N ASP A 74 26.65 28.04 15.73
CA ASP A 74 27.32 28.51 16.95
C ASP A 74 27.89 27.33 17.75
N LEU A 75 28.90 26.67 17.18
CA LEU A 75 29.91 25.97 17.97
C LEU A 75 31.17 26.86 18.00
N PRO A 76 31.64 27.29 19.18
CA PRO A 76 32.83 28.14 19.26
C PRO A 76 34.07 27.26 19.04
N GLY A 77 34.56 27.21 17.81
CA GLY A 77 35.79 26.45 17.52
C GLY A 77 36.21 26.27 16.06
N GLY A 78 35.60 26.97 15.09
CA GLY A 78 35.96 26.87 13.68
C GLY A 78 36.71 28.10 13.18
N THR A 79 38.02 28.00 13.02
CA THR A 79 38.87 29.03 12.42
C THR A 79 38.46 29.34 10.97
N GLY A 80 38.22 30.62 10.70
CA GLY A 80 38.59 31.32 9.47
C GLY A 80 37.99 30.84 8.15
N LEU A 81 36.94 31.54 7.69
CA LEU A 81 36.94 32.28 6.41
C LEU A 81 35.64 33.08 6.34
N GLN A 82 35.75 34.40 6.49
CA GLN A 82 34.62 35.32 6.27
C GLN A 82 34.12 35.17 4.84
N ARG A 83 32.89 34.69 4.67
CA ARG A 83 32.15 34.85 3.42
C ARG A 83 31.12 35.97 3.61
N THR A 84 31.54 37.17 3.23
CA THR A 84 30.67 38.32 3.06
C THR A 84 29.73 38.08 1.87
N THR A 85 28.49 37.69 2.15
CA THR A 85 27.29 37.85 1.30
C THR A 85 26.18 37.06 2.00
N THR A 86 25.06 37.66 2.41
CA THR A 86 23.88 36.88 2.87
C THR A 86 22.69 36.99 1.91
N PRO A 87 22.71 36.23 0.79
CA PRO A 87 21.55 35.70 0.10
C PRO A 87 21.15 34.31 0.68
N GLY A 88 21.24 34.15 2.02
CA GLY A 88 21.33 32.83 2.68
C GLY A 88 20.04 32.24 3.24
N GLN A 89 18.91 32.96 3.23
CA GLN A 89 17.63 32.42 3.72
C GLN A 89 17.00 31.42 2.74
N ASN A 90 17.03 31.72 1.43
CA ASN A 90 16.49 30.83 0.40
C ASN A 90 17.17 29.43 0.41
N LEU A 91 18.51 29.36 0.57
CA LEU A 91 19.22 28.09 0.64
C LEU A 91 18.89 27.24 1.89
N LYS A 92 18.60 27.88 3.03
CA LYS A 92 18.22 27.15 4.27
C LYS A 92 16.83 26.55 4.16
N ASP A 93 15.90 27.30 3.57
CA ASP A 93 14.55 26.80 3.29
C ASP A 93 14.55 25.69 2.23
N ASP A 94 15.42 25.79 1.21
CA ASP A 94 15.65 24.72 0.22
C ASP A 94 16.22 23.46 0.87
N ALA A 95 17.23 23.59 1.73
CA ALA A 95 17.83 22.46 2.44
C ALA A 95 16.79 21.74 3.33
N ARG A 96 15.97 22.51 4.07
CA ARG A 96 14.87 21.96 4.86
C ARG A 96 13.85 21.23 3.99
N GLY A 97 13.45 21.82 2.87
CA GLY A 97 12.55 21.19 1.90
C GLY A 97 13.12 19.88 1.35
N HIS A 98 14.43 19.82 1.10
CA HIS A 98 15.11 18.60 0.65
C HIS A 98 15.11 17.49 1.71
N VAL A 99 15.41 17.80 2.98
CA VAL A 99 15.40 16.78 4.04
C VAL A 99 13.97 16.28 4.31
N ILE A 100 12.97 17.16 4.30
CA ILE A 100 11.56 16.75 4.40
C ILE A 100 11.19 15.78 3.27
N LYS A 101 11.56 16.10 2.02
CA LYS A 101 11.35 15.20 0.87
C LYS A 101 12.07 13.87 1.03
N ALA A 102 13.31 13.88 1.55
CA ALA A 102 14.08 12.65 1.79
C ALA A 102 13.43 11.76 2.87
N VAL A 103 12.94 12.36 3.95
CA VAL A 103 12.19 11.64 5.01
C VAL A 103 10.92 11.02 4.42
N HIS A 104 10.12 11.79 3.69
CA HIS A 104 8.92 11.26 3.03
C HIS A 104 9.25 10.13 2.03
N GLY A 105 10.30 10.30 1.22
CA GLY A 105 10.74 9.28 0.26
C GLY A 105 11.17 7.98 0.95
N ARG A 106 11.86 8.06 2.09
CA ARG A 106 12.26 6.88 2.88
C ARG A 106 11.05 6.10 3.38
N PHE A 107 10.04 6.79 3.92
CA PHE A 107 8.84 6.10 4.42
C PHE A 107 7.95 5.60 3.28
N ALA A 108 7.88 6.30 2.15
CA ALA A 108 7.17 5.82 0.97
C ALA A 108 7.78 4.52 0.41
N ALA A 109 9.11 4.36 0.47
CA ALA A 109 9.77 3.10 0.12
C ALA A 109 9.40 1.93 1.05
N LEU A 110 8.92 2.21 2.27
CA LEU A 110 8.46 1.19 3.23
C LEU A 110 6.98 0.85 3.08
N ASP A 111 6.18 1.66 2.37
CA ASP A 111 4.75 1.38 2.15
C ASP A 111 4.53 0.04 1.44
N GLY A 112 5.41 -0.32 0.50
CA GLY A 112 5.40 -1.60 -0.21
C GLY A 112 5.83 -2.81 0.62
N GLN A 113 6.11 -2.63 1.91
CA GLN A 113 6.32 -3.74 2.85
C GLN A 113 5.09 -4.02 3.71
N CYS A 114 4.11 -3.10 3.75
CA CYS A 114 2.92 -3.23 4.58
C CYS A 114 2.05 -4.41 4.16
N ASP A 115 1.90 -4.67 2.86
CA ASP A 115 1.14 -5.79 2.29
C ASP A 115 1.73 -7.15 2.70
N VAL A 116 3.05 -7.30 2.61
CA VAL A 116 3.78 -8.53 2.97
C VAL A 116 3.72 -8.77 4.48
N LEU A 117 3.93 -7.74 5.30
CA LEU A 117 3.88 -7.85 6.75
C LEU A 117 2.46 -8.17 7.25
N CYS A 118 1.45 -7.52 6.69
CA CYS A 118 0.04 -7.77 7.02
C CYS A 118 -0.41 -9.15 6.54
N GLY A 119 -0.03 -9.57 5.33
CA GLY A 119 -0.32 -10.91 4.80
C GLY A 119 0.28 -12.00 5.67
N ARG A 120 1.55 -11.88 6.09
CA ARG A 120 2.20 -12.81 7.03
C ARG A 120 1.47 -12.88 8.37
N ARG A 121 1.07 -11.74 8.92
CA ARG A 121 0.35 -11.67 10.20
C ARG A 121 -1.00 -12.39 10.14
N LEU A 122 -1.68 -12.34 8.99
CA LEU A 122 -3.02 -12.88 8.78
C LEU A 122 -3.04 -14.28 8.16
N ALA A 123 -1.88 -14.87 7.84
CA ALA A 123 -1.78 -16.16 7.16
C ALA A 123 -2.53 -17.30 7.87
N HIS A 124 -2.66 -17.21 9.20
CA HIS A 124 -3.42 -18.17 10.01
C HIS A 124 -4.92 -18.23 9.68
N LEU A 125 -5.49 -17.19 9.04
CA LEU A 125 -6.91 -17.13 8.67
C LEU A 125 -7.26 -17.97 7.43
N VAL A 126 -6.27 -18.36 6.61
CA VAL A 126 -6.48 -19.08 5.34
C VAL A 126 -5.98 -20.53 5.41
N GLY A 127 -5.15 -20.88 6.40
CA GLY A 127 -4.53 -22.21 6.53
C GLY A 127 -4.83 -22.95 7.84
N GLY A 128 -5.69 -22.42 8.71
CA GLY A 128 -6.07 -23.07 9.97
C GLY A 128 -7.21 -24.07 9.79
N SER A 129 -6.87 -25.35 9.65
CA SER A 129 -7.73 -26.51 9.91
C SER A 129 -6.92 -27.56 10.65
#